data_AF-A0A2D4MZD0-F1
#
_entry.id   AF-A0A2D4MZD0-F1
#
_cell.length_a   1.000
_cell.length_b   1.000
_cell.length_c   1.000
_cell.angle_alpha   90.00
_cell.angle_beta   90.00
_cell.angle_gamma   90.00
#
_symmetry.space_group_name_H-M   'P 1'
#
loop_
_entity.id
_entity.type
_entity.pdbx_description
1 polymer ?
#
loop_
_entity_poly.entity_id
_entity_poly.type
_entity_poly.pdbx_seq_one_letter_code
_entity_poly.pdbx_strand_id
1 'polypeptide(L)'
;MFFQSEILPKWELCLYLFLSFGSHFYSFYEVFQASQEYEEELDRKFELEKNTLGLRKDPVDFEWSFWMGWGKGYILWLLFGHLVVSLVSSIYMEKCKPWFLMVYGIAACWFLLGSKGLTMIFLHVTISYLVAQLKNPVLTWLTSLLLLSTLHLSAVEEVKRSWYASENEYYLLVFTLIVRCLYYTSFSLEYCWDRTTEMTQHSFLWMLSYTFYYPVFHNGPVITFDEFYAQMSKQQSYNWKSNLSIFIWGAIRILIWWWLAELMIHFM
;
A
#
# COMPACT_ATOMS: atom_id res chain seq x y z
N MET A 1 13.62 -1.43 -28.53
CA MET A 1 14.17 -2.60 -27.83
C MET A 1 13.31 -2.76 -26.59
N PHE A 2 12.40 -3.71 -26.62
CA PHE A 2 11.42 -3.94 -25.56
C PHE A 2 12.16 -4.27 -24.27
N PHE A 3 11.87 -3.58 -23.17
CA PHE A 3 12.18 -4.12 -21.85
C PHE A 3 11.20 -5.27 -21.63
N GLN A 4 11.60 -6.47 -22.03
CA GLN A 4 11.13 -7.66 -21.33
C GLN A 4 11.58 -7.48 -19.89
N SER A 5 10.63 -7.53 -18.95
CA SER A 5 10.94 -7.94 -17.58
C SER A 5 11.72 -9.25 -17.72
N GLU A 6 13.04 -9.19 -17.58
CA GLU A 6 13.86 -10.39 -17.55
C GLU A 6 13.47 -11.11 -16.27
N ILE A 7 12.68 -12.16 -16.43
CA ILE A 7 12.30 -13.05 -15.34
C ILE A 7 13.61 -13.65 -14.82
N LEU A 8 13.93 -13.37 -13.55
CA LEU A 8 15.11 -13.89 -12.88
C LEU A 8 15.24 -15.41 -13.11
N PRO A 9 16.45 -15.93 -13.38
CA PRO A 9 16.69 -17.36 -13.47
C PRO A 9 16.06 -18.11 -12.29
N LYS A 10 15.47 -19.28 -12.56
CA LYS A 10 14.74 -20.05 -11.52
C LYS A 10 15.56 -20.31 -10.26
N TRP A 11 16.87 -20.52 -10.41
CA TRP A 11 17.76 -20.76 -9.28
C TRP A 11 17.96 -19.50 -8.43
N GLU A 12 18.05 -18.30 -9.04
CA GLU A 12 18.12 -17.02 -8.33
C GLU A 12 16.83 -16.79 -7.56
N LEU A 13 15.68 -17.03 -8.21
CA LEU A 13 14.38 -16.94 -7.55
C LEU A 13 14.28 -17.91 -6.37
N CYS A 14 14.69 -19.18 -6.53
CA CYS A 14 14.71 -20.14 -5.44
C CYS A 14 15.64 -19.69 -4.30
N LEU A 15 16.81 -19.15 -4.64
CA LEU A 15 17.76 -18.62 -3.64
C LEU A 15 17.17 -17.43 -2.89
N TYR A 16 16.55 -16.47 -3.58
CA TYR A 16 15.88 -15.32 -2.96
C TYR A 16 14.73 -15.77 -2.06
N LEU A 17 13.91 -16.71 -2.50
CA LEU A 17 12.84 -17.26 -1.68
C LEU A 17 13.41 -17.98 -0.45
N PHE A 18 14.42 -18.83 -0.63
CA PHE A 18 15.05 -19.54 0.48
C PHE A 18 15.67 -18.59 1.50
N LEU A 19 16.45 -17.61 1.06
CA LEU A 19 17.08 -16.62 1.93
C LEU A 19 16.05 -15.74 2.61
N SER A 20 15.01 -15.29 1.89
CA SER A 20 13.96 -14.45 2.45
C SER A 20 13.13 -15.21 3.48
N PHE A 21 12.58 -16.38 3.14
CA PHE A 21 11.79 -17.16 4.10
C PHE A 21 12.63 -17.67 5.25
N GLY A 22 13.86 -18.12 4.98
CA GLY A 22 14.79 -18.59 5.99
C GLY A 22 15.18 -17.50 6.99
N SER A 23 15.50 -16.29 6.50
CA SER A 23 15.84 -15.17 7.38
C SER A 23 14.65 -14.73 8.24
N HIS A 24 13.46 -14.61 7.66
CA HIS A 24 12.26 -14.25 8.41
C HIS A 24 11.94 -15.32 9.46
N PHE A 25 11.96 -16.60 9.08
CA PHE A 25 11.69 -17.69 10.02
C PHE A 25 12.70 -17.73 11.17
N TYR A 26 13.98 -17.52 10.86
CA TYR A 26 15.02 -17.45 11.88
C TYR A 26 14.83 -16.24 12.81
N SER A 27 14.54 -15.06 12.25
CA SER A 27 14.23 -13.87 13.06
C SER A 27 13.01 -14.10 13.96
N PHE A 28 11.94 -14.71 13.46
CA PHE A 28 10.77 -15.05 14.29
C PHE A 28 11.10 -16.07 15.37
N TYR A 29 11.94 -17.05 15.05
CA TYR A 29 12.38 -18.04 16.03
C TYR A 29 13.20 -17.41 17.16
N GLU A 30 14.13 -16.50 16.84
CA GLU A 30 14.90 -15.77 17.84
C GLU A 30 14.01 -14.86 18.70
N VAL A 31 13.04 -14.17 18.09
CA VAL A 31 12.07 -13.36 18.85
C VAL A 31 11.21 -14.24 19.77
N PHE A 32 10.78 -15.41 19.29
CA PHE A 32 10.01 -16.37 20.09
C PHE A 32 10.84 -16.95 21.25
N GLN A 33 12.10 -17.28 21.02
CA GLN A 33 13.01 -17.73 22.10
C GLN A 33 13.19 -16.63 23.16
N ALA A 34 13.43 -15.40 22.73
CA ALA A 34 13.55 -14.26 23.62
C ALA A 34 12.24 -13.98 24.37
N SER A 35 11.08 -14.06 23.71
CA SER A 35 9.78 -13.82 24.36
C SER A 35 9.50 -14.86 25.46
N GLN A 36 9.93 -16.11 25.29
CA GLN A 36 9.86 -17.13 26.34
C GLN A 36 10.87 -16.88 27.47
N GLU A 37 12.11 -16.50 27.15
CA GLU A 37 13.15 -16.25 28.16
C GLU A 37 12.77 -15.08 29.09
N TYR A 38 12.18 -14.02 28.54
CA TYR A 38 11.82 -12.80 29.26
C TYR A 38 10.31 -12.71 29.59
N GLU A 39 9.56 -13.81 29.52
CA GLU A 39 8.09 -13.83 29.62
C GLU A 39 7.58 -13.12 30.89
N GLU A 40 8.16 -13.42 32.07
CA GLU A 40 7.72 -12.83 33.34
C GLU A 40 7.99 -11.32 33.41
N GLU A 41 9.10 -10.85 32.83
CA GLU A 41 9.43 -9.43 32.79
C GLU A 41 8.53 -8.67 31.83
N LEU A 42 8.25 -9.26 30.66
CA LEU A 42 7.32 -8.74 29.66
C LEU A 42 5.90 -8.67 30.24
N ASP A 43 5.44 -9.72 30.91
CA ASP A 43 4.12 -9.77 31.56
C ASP A 43 3.96 -8.69 32.62
N ARG A 44 4.98 -8.48 33.46
CA ARG A 44 4.97 -7.42 34.47
C ARG A 44 4.91 -6.02 33.85
N LYS A 45 5.49 -5.83 32.66
CA LYS A 45 5.64 -4.51 32.02
C LYS A 45 4.47 -4.15 31.11
N PHE A 46 3.95 -5.12 30.38
CA PHE A 46 2.96 -4.92 29.31
C PHE A 46 1.61 -5.58 29.61
N GLU A 47 1.48 -6.33 30.70
CA GLU A 47 0.24 -7.02 31.10
C GLU A 47 -0.29 -7.91 29.98
N LEU A 48 0.49 -8.93 29.60
CA LEU A 48 0.23 -9.71 28.39
C LEU A 48 -1.15 -10.40 28.44
N GLU A 49 -1.89 -10.30 27.34
CA GLU A 49 -3.18 -10.96 27.19
C GLU A 49 -2.99 -12.44 26.84
N LYS A 50 -3.68 -13.31 27.57
CA LYS A 50 -3.63 -14.76 27.31
C LYS A 50 -4.81 -15.20 26.45
N ASN A 51 -4.52 -15.86 25.34
CA ASN A 51 -5.55 -16.45 24.49
C ASN A 51 -6.01 -17.84 24.99
N THR A 52 -7.05 -18.40 24.36
CA THR A 52 -7.61 -19.72 24.72
C THR A 52 -6.66 -20.90 24.51
N LEU A 53 -5.62 -20.73 23.68
CA LEU A 53 -4.55 -21.70 23.46
C LEU A 53 -3.39 -21.55 24.46
N GLY A 54 -3.49 -20.59 25.38
CA GLY A 54 -2.49 -20.31 26.41
C GLY A 54 -1.30 -19.47 25.93
N LEU A 55 -1.33 -18.98 24.69
CA LEU A 55 -0.32 -18.07 24.16
C LEU A 55 -0.58 -16.65 24.67
N ARG A 56 0.50 -15.92 24.92
CA ARG A 56 0.46 -14.54 25.40
C ARG A 56 0.70 -13.58 24.26
N LYS A 57 0.06 -12.44 24.32
CA LYS A 57 0.12 -11.38 23.32
C LYS A 57 0.32 -10.05 24.01
N ASP A 58 1.12 -9.18 23.41
CA ASP A 58 1.20 -7.77 23.80
C ASP A 58 -0.07 -7.01 23.37
N PRO A 59 -0.90 -6.52 24.31
CA PRO A 59 -2.07 -5.70 23.98
C PRO A 59 -1.68 -4.25 23.59
N VAL A 60 -0.45 -3.84 23.89
CA VAL A 60 0.08 -2.48 23.68
C VAL A 60 0.71 -2.33 22.29
N ASP A 61 0.79 -3.41 21.50
CA ASP A 61 1.31 -3.34 20.14
C ASP A 61 0.49 -2.34 19.30
N PHE A 62 1.12 -1.20 19.00
CA PHE A 62 0.48 -0.10 18.31
C PHE A 62 0.07 -0.48 16.89
N GLU A 63 0.93 -1.16 16.14
CA GLU A 63 0.67 -1.46 14.73
C GLU A 63 -0.52 -2.41 14.59
N TRP A 64 -0.55 -3.47 15.38
CA TRP A 64 -1.64 -4.44 15.39
C TRP A 64 -2.93 -3.82 15.89
N SER A 65 -2.92 -3.11 17.03
CA SER A 65 -4.11 -2.45 17.55
C SER A 65 -4.65 -1.41 16.55
N PHE A 66 -3.77 -0.67 15.88
CA PHE A 66 -4.08 0.26 14.81
C PHE A 66 -4.76 -0.45 13.63
N TRP A 67 -4.13 -1.45 13.00
CA TRP A 67 -4.68 -2.14 11.83
C TRP A 67 -5.92 -2.98 12.16
N MET A 68 -6.03 -3.51 13.37
CA MET A 68 -7.19 -4.29 13.80
C MET A 68 -8.38 -3.41 14.14
N GLY A 69 -8.16 -2.25 14.77
CA GLY A 69 -9.20 -1.27 15.05
C GLY A 69 -9.65 -0.53 13.78
N TRP A 70 -8.70 0.04 13.04
CA TRP A 70 -8.95 0.81 11.83
C TRP A 70 -9.33 -0.09 10.65
N GLY A 71 -8.58 -1.17 10.44
CA GLY A 71 -8.65 -1.98 9.22
C GLY A 71 -9.84 -2.93 9.13
N LYS A 72 -10.29 -3.52 10.24
CA LYS A 72 -11.42 -4.47 10.24
C LYS A 72 -12.72 -3.86 9.71
N GLY A 73 -12.99 -2.59 10.03
CA GLY A 73 -14.20 -1.90 9.59
C GLY A 73 -14.01 -1.25 8.23
N TYR A 74 -13.16 -0.23 8.17
CA TYR A 74 -13.14 0.69 7.03
C TYR A 74 -12.54 0.09 5.76
N ILE A 75 -11.44 -0.66 5.86
CA ILE A 75 -10.78 -1.24 4.68
C ILE A 75 -11.72 -2.22 3.97
N LEU A 76 -12.38 -3.12 4.70
CA LEU A 76 -13.29 -4.10 4.09
C LEU A 76 -14.46 -3.42 3.37
N TRP A 77 -15.08 -2.42 4.00
CA TRP A 77 -16.19 -1.67 3.38
C TRP A 77 -15.74 -0.88 2.16
N LEU A 78 -14.58 -0.24 2.22
CA LEU A 78 -14.07 0.55 1.11
C LEU A 78 -13.51 -0.33 -0.03
N LEU A 79 -12.98 -1.52 0.28
CA LEU A 79 -12.64 -2.51 -0.75
C LEU A 79 -13.91 -3.03 -1.42
N PHE A 80 -14.95 -3.31 -0.64
CA PHE A 80 -16.25 -3.69 -1.19
C PHE A 80 -16.85 -2.59 -2.08
N GLY A 81 -16.82 -1.34 -1.63
CA GLY A 81 -17.25 -0.19 -2.44
C GLY A 81 -16.43 -0.06 -3.73
N HIS A 82 -15.12 -0.28 -3.68
CA HIS A 82 -14.27 -0.30 -4.87
C HIS A 82 -14.71 -1.39 -5.86
N LEU A 83 -15.03 -2.60 -5.37
CA LEU A 83 -15.52 -3.68 -6.22
C LEU A 83 -16.83 -3.31 -6.93
N VAL A 84 -17.77 -2.72 -6.19
CA VAL A 84 -19.05 -2.26 -6.77
C VAL A 84 -18.81 -1.22 -7.85
N VAL A 85 -17.97 -0.21 -7.59
CA VAL A 85 -17.66 0.83 -8.60
C VAL A 85 -16.91 0.24 -9.79
N SER A 86 -15.99 -0.70 -9.57
CA SER A 86 -15.26 -1.40 -10.63
C SER A 86 -16.20 -2.23 -11.50
N LEU A 87 -17.19 -2.91 -10.91
CA LEU A 87 -18.22 -3.67 -11.61
C LEU A 87 -19.11 -2.77 -12.45
N VAL A 88 -19.68 -1.73 -11.84
CA VAL A 88 -20.60 -0.80 -12.50
C VAL A 88 -19.89 -0.09 -13.65
N SER A 89 -18.67 0.41 -13.43
CA SER A 89 -17.88 1.05 -14.49
C SER A 89 -17.50 0.09 -15.61
N SER A 90 -17.20 -1.18 -15.31
CA SER A 90 -16.94 -2.20 -16.33
C SER A 90 -18.17 -2.52 -17.19
N ILE A 91 -19.38 -2.51 -16.62
CA ILE A 91 -20.63 -2.81 -17.37
C ILE A 91 -21.07 -1.62 -18.23
N TYR A 92 -21.06 -0.42 -17.65
CA TYR A 92 -21.72 0.74 -18.27
C TYR A 92 -20.75 1.69 -18.99
N MET A 93 -19.49 1.78 -18.55
CA MET A 93 -18.56 2.85 -18.98
C MET A 93 -17.11 2.35 -19.03
N GLU A 94 -16.86 1.24 -19.73
CA GLU A 94 -15.57 0.54 -19.76
C GLU A 94 -14.39 1.47 -20.10
N LYS A 95 -14.57 2.37 -21.07
CA LYS A 95 -13.55 3.36 -21.48
C LYS A 95 -13.18 4.38 -20.40
N CYS A 96 -14.10 4.66 -19.47
CA CYS A 96 -13.91 5.66 -18.41
C CYS A 96 -13.61 5.03 -17.04
N LYS A 97 -13.51 3.70 -16.97
CA LYS A 97 -13.24 2.94 -15.75
C LYS A 97 -12.09 3.50 -14.90
N PRO A 98 -10.87 3.77 -15.42
CA PRO A 98 -9.78 4.28 -14.58
C PRO A 98 -10.14 5.59 -13.89
N TRP A 99 -10.92 6.46 -14.54
CA TRP A 99 -11.35 7.74 -13.97
C TRP A 99 -12.40 7.58 -12.87
N PHE A 100 -13.34 6.65 -13.03
CA PHE A 100 -14.29 6.33 -11.95
C PHE A 100 -13.60 5.75 -10.73
N LEU A 101 -12.62 4.86 -10.94
CA LEU A 101 -11.83 4.29 -9.86
C LEU A 101 -10.94 5.33 -9.19
N MET A 102 -10.39 6.28 -9.95
CA MET A 102 -9.67 7.44 -9.42
C MET A 102 -10.56 8.30 -8.53
N VAL A 103 -11.75 8.68 -9.02
CA VAL A 103 -12.71 9.49 -8.23
C VAL A 103 -13.11 8.77 -6.95
N TYR A 104 -13.37 7.46 -7.03
CA TYR A 104 -13.63 6.64 -5.85
C TYR A 104 -12.45 6.67 -4.86
N GLY A 105 -11.22 6.50 -5.34
CA GLY A 105 -10.02 6.55 -4.51
C GLY A 105 -9.78 7.90 -3.85
N ILE A 106 -10.03 9.01 -4.57
CA ILE A 106 -9.98 10.37 -4.03
C ILE A 106 -11.05 10.53 -2.93
N ALA A 107 -12.27 10.05 -3.17
CA ALA A 107 -13.35 10.11 -2.18
C ALA A 107 -13.06 9.26 -0.94
N ALA A 108 -12.52 8.05 -1.12
CA ALA A 108 -12.10 7.19 -0.02
C ALA A 108 -10.95 7.82 0.77
N CYS A 109 -9.96 8.41 0.09
CA CYS A 109 -8.88 9.16 0.72
C CYS A 109 -9.42 10.35 1.53
N TRP A 110 -10.36 11.11 0.97
CA TRP A 110 -10.97 12.24 1.65
C TRP A 110 -11.74 11.80 2.89
N PHE A 111 -12.52 10.73 2.78
CA PHE A 111 -13.26 10.14 3.88
C PHE A 111 -12.34 9.70 5.03
N LEU A 112 -11.17 9.14 4.71
CA LEU A 112 -10.25 8.59 5.70
C LEU A 112 -9.28 9.61 6.29
N LEU A 113 -8.75 10.54 5.48
CA LEU A 113 -7.67 11.44 5.86
C LEU A 113 -8.10 12.91 5.99
N GLY A 114 -9.36 13.21 5.64
CA GLY A 114 -9.89 14.56 5.60
C GLY A 114 -9.28 15.40 4.48
N SER A 115 -9.67 16.69 4.45
CA SER A 115 -9.22 17.64 3.43
C SER A 115 -7.72 17.92 3.49
N LYS A 116 -7.15 18.02 4.69
CA LYS A 116 -5.72 18.32 4.90
C LYS A 116 -4.83 17.19 4.37
N GLY A 117 -5.14 15.95 4.73
CA GLY A 117 -4.40 14.78 4.25
C GLY A 117 -4.51 14.60 2.73
N LEU A 118 -5.71 14.76 2.18
CA LEU A 118 -5.90 14.71 0.73
C LEU A 118 -5.08 15.80 0.01
N THR A 119 -5.09 17.03 0.53
CA THR A 119 -4.31 18.15 -0.02
C THR A 119 -2.81 17.87 0.02
N MET A 120 -2.32 17.26 1.11
CA MET A 120 -0.91 16.87 1.24
C MET A 120 -0.50 15.82 0.18
N ILE A 121 -1.35 14.84 -0.09
CA ILE A 121 -1.09 13.84 -1.13
C ILE A 121 -1.08 14.51 -2.52
N PHE A 122 -2.04 15.38 -2.82
CA PHE A 122 -2.05 16.14 -4.07
C PHE A 122 -0.79 17.02 -4.22
N LEU A 123 -0.32 17.62 -3.13
CA LEU A 123 0.91 18.41 -3.13
C LEU A 123 2.12 17.55 -3.50
N HIS A 124 2.31 16.39 -2.85
CA HIS A 124 3.40 15.46 -3.16
C HIS A 124 3.35 15.01 -4.62
N VAL A 125 2.18 14.57 -5.09
CA VAL A 125 1.97 14.12 -6.48
C VAL A 125 2.30 15.24 -7.47
N THR A 126 1.85 16.46 -7.19
CA THR A 126 2.11 17.62 -8.07
C THR A 126 3.59 17.95 -8.12
N ILE A 127 4.29 18.00 -6.98
CA ILE A 127 5.73 18.23 -6.92
C ILE A 127 6.48 17.16 -7.73
N SER A 128 6.19 15.88 -7.48
CA SER A 128 6.82 14.77 -8.20
C SER A 128 6.56 14.85 -9.71
N TYR A 129 5.31 15.16 -10.12
CA TYR A 129 4.96 15.30 -11.52
C TYR A 129 5.73 16.45 -12.20
N LEU A 130 5.83 17.61 -11.55
CA LEU A 130 6.55 18.77 -12.08
C LEU A 130 8.04 18.45 -12.26
N VAL A 131 8.66 17.75 -11.31
CA VAL A 131 10.05 17.29 -11.45
C VAL A 131 10.19 16.25 -12.57
N ALA A 132 9.24 15.33 -12.69
CA ALA A 132 9.24 14.32 -13.75
C ALA A 132 9.19 14.94 -15.16
N GLN A 133 8.60 16.14 -15.33
CA GLN A 133 8.64 16.87 -16.61
C GLN A 133 10.05 17.23 -17.06
N LEU A 134 11.01 17.33 -16.13
CA LEU A 134 12.42 17.58 -16.46
C LEU A 134 13.11 16.36 -17.08
N LYS A 135 12.43 15.20 -17.12
CA LYS A 135 12.93 13.93 -17.70
C LYS A 135 14.31 13.52 -17.16
N ASN A 136 14.57 13.81 -15.88
CA ASN A 136 15.82 13.47 -15.21
C ASN A 136 15.55 12.49 -14.05
N PRO A 137 15.95 11.21 -14.17
CA PRO A 137 15.66 10.20 -13.16
C PRO A 137 16.38 10.47 -11.82
N VAL A 138 17.54 11.14 -11.84
CA VAL A 138 18.26 11.49 -10.60
C VAL A 138 17.48 12.55 -9.82
N LEU A 139 16.95 13.57 -10.50
CA LEU A 139 16.12 14.59 -9.85
C LEU A 139 14.82 13.99 -9.30
N THR A 140 14.20 13.05 -10.03
CA THR A 140 13.05 12.29 -9.55
C THR A 140 13.37 11.55 -8.25
N TRP A 141 14.47 10.79 -8.21
CA TRP A 141 14.91 10.07 -7.00
C TRP A 141 15.18 11.02 -5.83
N LEU A 142 15.95 12.08 -6.06
CA LEU A 142 16.25 13.07 -5.03
C LEU A 142 14.97 13.72 -4.48
N THR A 143 14.02 14.06 -5.35
CA THR A 143 12.74 14.64 -4.96
C THR A 143 11.93 13.67 -4.11
N SER A 144 11.85 12.39 -4.51
CA SER A 144 11.16 11.37 -3.72
C SER A 144 11.78 11.18 -2.34
N LEU A 145 13.12 11.16 -2.25
CA LEU A 145 13.83 11.08 -0.97
C LEU A 145 13.61 12.32 -0.10
N LEU A 146 13.55 13.52 -0.69
CA LEU A 146 13.22 14.75 0.04
C LEU A 146 11.78 14.77 0.52
N LEU A 147 10.82 14.34 -0.30
CA LEU A 147 9.42 14.21 0.11
C LEU A 147 9.28 13.18 1.24
N LEU A 148 10.00 12.07 1.18
CA LEU A 148 10.03 11.06 2.24
C LEU A 148 10.68 11.62 3.52
N SER A 149 11.78 12.37 3.41
CA SER A 149 12.45 12.94 4.58
C SER A 149 11.61 14.00 5.29
N THR A 150 10.74 14.72 4.57
CA THR A 150 9.77 15.63 5.19
C THR A 150 8.82 14.93 6.16
N LEU A 151 8.67 13.60 6.05
CA LEU A 151 7.84 12.85 6.97
C LEU A 151 8.40 12.82 8.39
N HIS A 152 9.73 12.86 8.52
CA HIS A 152 10.50 12.78 9.77
C HIS A 152 11.09 14.11 10.21
N LEU A 153 10.84 15.19 9.47
CA LEU A 153 11.29 16.52 9.86
C LEU A 153 10.37 17.05 10.96
N SER A 154 10.91 17.25 12.17
CA SER A 154 10.14 17.57 13.38
C SER A 154 9.12 18.71 13.20
N ALA A 155 9.49 19.79 12.52
CA ALA A 155 8.57 20.91 12.27
C ALA A 155 7.37 20.54 11.38
N VAL A 156 7.58 19.69 10.37
CA VAL A 156 6.50 19.21 9.49
C VAL A 156 5.68 18.13 10.19
N GLU A 157 6.34 17.30 10.99
CA GLU A 157 5.73 16.28 11.83
C GLU A 157 4.70 16.88 12.79
N GLU A 158 5.10 17.90 13.57
CA GLU A 158 4.23 18.58 14.53
C GLU A 158 3.02 19.22 13.86
N VAL A 159 3.22 19.86 12.70
CA VAL A 159 2.12 20.45 11.91
C VAL A 159 1.14 19.38 11.46
N LYS A 160 1.60 18.26 10.90
CA LYS A 160 0.71 17.16 10.48
C LYS A 160 -0.01 16.54 11.67
N ARG A 161 0.69 16.34 12.78
CA ARG A 161 0.11 15.78 14.01
C ARG A 161 -1.00 16.68 14.56
N SER A 162 -0.82 17.99 14.51
CA SER A 162 -1.85 18.98 14.90
C SER A 162 -3.13 18.95 14.05
N TRP A 163 -3.13 18.26 12.90
CA TRP A 163 -4.30 18.18 12.03
C TRP A 163 -5.34 17.17 12.50
N TYR A 164 -4.94 16.21 13.32
CA TYR A 164 -5.74 15.07 13.70
C TYR A 164 -6.00 15.04 15.20
N ALA A 165 -7.13 14.47 15.60
CA ALA A 165 -7.50 14.37 17.02
C ALA A 165 -6.83 13.17 17.68
N SER A 166 -6.47 12.15 16.90
CA SER A 166 -5.85 10.92 17.38
C SER A 166 -4.54 10.61 16.66
N GLU A 167 -3.62 9.93 17.37
CA GLU A 167 -2.38 9.40 16.80
C GLU A 167 -2.66 8.46 15.63
N ASN A 168 -3.70 7.63 15.73
CA ASN A 168 -4.09 6.68 14.68
C ASN A 168 -4.34 7.37 13.34
N GLU A 169 -5.12 8.45 13.33
CA GLU A 169 -5.40 9.20 12.09
C GLU A 169 -4.13 9.84 11.52
N TYR A 170 -3.26 10.36 12.38
CA TYR A 170 -1.96 10.89 11.99
C TYR A 170 -1.07 9.80 11.36
N TYR A 171 -0.93 8.64 12.00
CA TYR A 171 -0.15 7.54 11.46
C TYR A 171 -0.75 6.99 10.17
N LEU A 172 -2.08 6.98 10.02
CA LEU A 172 -2.73 6.62 8.76
C LEU A 172 -2.30 7.54 7.61
N LEU A 173 -2.19 8.86 7.86
CA LEU A 173 -1.64 9.80 6.88
C LEU A 173 -0.18 9.45 6.56
N VAL A 174 0.66 9.22 7.58
CA VAL A 174 2.08 8.91 7.39
C VAL A 174 2.26 7.64 6.55
N PHE A 175 1.60 6.53 6.92
CA PHE A 175 1.62 5.29 6.14
C PHE A 175 1.17 5.52 4.70
N THR A 176 0.07 6.25 4.51
CA THR A 176 -0.42 6.57 3.17
C THR A 176 0.60 7.37 2.37
N LEU A 177 1.25 8.39 2.95
CA LEU A 177 2.27 9.19 2.26
C LEU A 177 3.51 8.36 1.89
N ILE A 178 3.96 7.46 2.76
CA ILE A 178 5.08 6.54 2.48
C ILE A 178 4.73 5.65 1.29
N VAL A 179 3.57 4.99 1.32
CA VAL A 179 3.20 4.10 0.23
C VAL A 179 2.96 4.89 -1.05
N ARG A 180 2.23 6.02 -1.00
CA ARG A 180 2.04 6.89 -2.19
C ARG A 180 3.36 7.39 -2.75
N CYS A 181 4.40 7.57 -1.92
CA CYS A 181 5.74 7.91 -2.36
C CYS A 181 6.34 6.89 -3.33
N LEU A 182 6.15 5.60 -3.07
CA LEU A 182 6.57 4.56 -4.00
C LEU A 182 5.85 4.70 -5.36
N TYR A 183 4.55 5.01 -5.34
CA TYR A 183 3.72 5.10 -6.55
C TYR A 183 4.08 6.31 -7.40
N TYR A 184 4.09 7.53 -6.83
CA TYR A 184 4.48 8.68 -7.65
C TYR A 184 5.94 8.62 -8.10
N THR A 185 6.82 7.91 -7.38
CA THR A 185 8.19 7.63 -7.82
C THR A 185 8.22 6.67 -9.01
N SER A 186 7.49 5.55 -8.94
CA SER A 186 7.38 4.58 -10.05
C SER A 186 6.91 5.28 -11.31
N PHE A 187 5.80 6.03 -11.22
CA PHE A 187 5.29 6.81 -12.34
C PHE A 187 6.34 7.79 -12.88
N SER A 188 6.97 8.57 -12.00
CA SER A 188 7.90 9.63 -12.42
C SER A 188 9.13 9.05 -13.12
N LEU A 189 9.62 7.91 -12.66
CA LEU A 189 10.76 7.23 -13.26
C LEU A 189 10.40 6.61 -14.61
N GLU A 190 9.29 5.90 -14.70
CA GLU A 190 8.77 5.35 -15.96
C GLU A 190 8.48 6.48 -16.96
N TYR A 191 7.89 7.58 -16.51
CA TYR A 191 7.71 8.78 -17.33
C TYR A 191 9.03 9.38 -17.81
N CYS A 192 10.12 9.34 -17.01
CA CYS A 192 11.44 9.78 -17.48
C CYS A 192 12.03 8.87 -18.55
N TRP A 193 11.82 7.55 -18.44
CA TRP A 193 12.37 6.56 -19.35
C TRP A 193 11.53 6.36 -20.61
N ASP A 194 10.23 6.63 -20.54
CA ASP A 194 9.33 6.44 -21.67
C ASP A 194 9.57 7.49 -22.78
N ARG A 195 9.60 6.98 -24.01
CA ARG A 195 9.81 7.72 -25.25
C ARG A 195 8.58 7.72 -26.15
N THR A 196 7.48 7.09 -25.73
CA THR A 196 6.29 6.95 -26.57
C THR A 196 5.33 8.13 -26.38
N THR A 197 4.76 8.58 -27.49
CA THR A 197 3.86 9.75 -27.54
C THR A 197 2.53 9.49 -26.83
N GLU A 198 2.13 8.24 -26.62
CA GLU A 198 0.83 7.88 -26.02
C GLU A 198 0.76 8.20 -24.53
N MET A 199 1.84 8.00 -23.77
CA MET A 199 1.89 8.37 -22.35
C MET A 199 1.87 9.88 -22.11
N THR A 200 2.12 10.70 -23.14
CA THR A 200 2.15 12.16 -22.99
C THR A 200 0.75 12.78 -22.97
N GLN A 201 -0.27 12.10 -23.52
CA GLN A 201 -1.65 12.55 -23.43
C GLN A 201 -2.23 12.23 -22.05
N HIS A 202 -2.61 13.27 -21.29
CA HIS A 202 -3.19 13.16 -19.95
C HIS A 202 -2.32 12.45 -18.90
N SER A 203 -0.99 12.57 -19.01
CA SER A 203 -0.01 11.95 -18.10
C SER A 203 -0.29 12.25 -16.61
N PHE A 204 -0.68 13.48 -16.27
CA PHE A 204 -1.04 13.83 -14.89
C PHE A 204 -2.28 13.10 -14.39
N LEU A 205 -3.32 12.95 -15.22
CA LEU A 205 -4.53 12.22 -14.82
C LEU A 205 -4.23 10.74 -14.61
N TRP A 206 -3.38 10.14 -15.44
CA TRP A 206 -2.94 8.76 -15.25
C TRP A 206 -2.13 8.58 -13.96
N MET A 207 -1.26 9.53 -13.63
CA MET A 207 -0.55 9.54 -12.35
C MET A 207 -1.52 9.62 -11.17
N LEU A 208 -2.56 10.45 -11.27
CA LEU A 208 -3.60 10.55 -10.25
C LEU A 208 -4.40 9.23 -10.14
N SER A 209 -4.84 8.65 -11.24
CA SER A 209 -5.53 7.36 -11.26
C SER A 209 -4.70 6.26 -10.60
N TYR A 210 -3.40 6.23 -10.87
CA TYR A 210 -2.47 5.29 -10.27
C TYR A 210 -2.25 5.54 -8.78
N THR A 211 -2.02 6.80 -8.40
CA THR A 211 -1.79 7.19 -7.00
C THR A 211 -3.02 6.93 -6.15
N PHE A 212 -4.23 7.19 -6.66
CA PHE A 212 -5.48 6.98 -5.96
C PHE A 212 -6.12 5.61 -6.26
N TYR A 213 -5.39 4.65 -6.83
CA TYR A 213 -5.94 3.32 -7.02
C TYR A 213 -6.16 2.63 -5.66
N TYR A 214 -7.44 2.54 -5.25
CA TYR A 214 -7.81 2.16 -3.89
C TYR A 214 -7.28 0.79 -3.40
N PRO A 215 -7.30 -0.30 -4.20
CA PRO A 215 -6.89 -1.63 -3.72
C PRO A 215 -5.44 -1.70 -3.21
N VAL A 216 -4.60 -0.77 -3.64
CA VAL A 216 -3.19 -0.71 -3.25
C VAL A 216 -2.87 0.52 -2.40
N PHE A 217 -3.87 1.30 -2.00
CA PHE A 217 -3.69 2.65 -1.47
C PHE A 217 -2.98 2.71 -0.11
N HIS A 218 -3.38 1.85 0.83
CA HIS A 218 -2.86 1.87 2.21
C HIS A 218 -1.63 0.98 2.41
N ASN A 219 -1.77 -0.32 2.19
CA ASN A 219 -0.72 -1.34 2.33
C ASN A 219 -1.04 -2.56 1.44
N GLY A 220 -1.58 -2.30 0.25
CA GLY A 220 -1.78 -3.36 -0.73
C GLY A 220 -0.48 -3.73 -1.46
N PRO A 221 -0.52 -4.73 -2.36
CA PRO A 221 0.66 -5.14 -3.10
C PRO A 221 1.24 -3.97 -3.90
N VAL A 222 2.56 -3.86 -3.91
CA VAL A 222 3.26 -2.87 -4.75
C VAL A 222 3.17 -3.35 -6.21
N ILE A 223 2.61 -2.50 -7.06
CA ILE A 223 2.54 -2.71 -8.52
C ILE A 223 3.22 -1.53 -9.21
N THR A 224 3.88 -1.76 -10.33
CA THR A 224 4.51 -0.67 -11.12
C THR A 224 3.45 0.10 -11.92
N PHE A 225 3.82 1.27 -12.46
CA PHE A 225 2.87 2.06 -13.24
C PHE A 225 2.56 1.38 -14.59
N ASP A 226 3.53 0.78 -15.25
CA ASP A 226 3.37 0.04 -16.51
C ASP A 226 2.38 -1.12 -16.35
N GLU A 227 2.49 -1.89 -15.26
CA GLU A 227 1.54 -2.97 -14.95
C GLU A 227 0.13 -2.43 -14.72
N PHE A 228 0.01 -1.35 -13.94
CA PHE A 228 -1.27 -0.68 -13.71
C PHE A 228 -1.88 -0.14 -15.01
N TYR A 229 -1.08 0.55 -15.82
CA TYR A 229 -1.50 1.13 -17.08
C TYR A 229 -1.92 0.04 -18.06
N ALA A 230 -1.15 -1.05 -18.19
CA ALA A 230 -1.50 -2.18 -19.03
C ALA A 230 -2.81 -2.87 -18.58
N GLN A 231 -3.06 -2.97 -17.27
CA GLN A 231 -4.30 -3.52 -16.72
C GLN A 231 -5.50 -2.61 -16.97
N MET A 232 -5.33 -1.29 -16.84
CA MET A 232 -6.43 -0.31 -16.99
C MET A 232 -6.71 0.07 -18.45
N SER A 233 -5.72 -0.06 -19.34
CA SER A 233 -5.87 0.25 -20.77
C SER A 233 -6.39 -0.93 -21.59
N LYS A 234 -6.12 -2.18 -21.18
CA LYS A 234 -6.68 -3.36 -21.85
C LYS A 234 -8.18 -3.46 -21.61
N GLN A 235 -8.97 -3.24 -22.66
CA GLN A 235 -10.39 -3.56 -22.72
C GLN A 235 -10.55 -5.08 -22.72
N GLN A 236 -10.53 -5.67 -21.53
CA GLN A 236 -10.77 -7.09 -21.37
C GLN A 236 -12.27 -7.33 -21.23
N SER A 237 -12.83 -8.17 -22.10
CA SER A 237 -14.22 -8.59 -22.01
C SER A 237 -14.50 -9.14 -20.61
N TYR A 238 -15.48 -8.53 -19.95
CA TYR A 238 -15.77 -8.78 -18.55
C TYR A 238 -16.31 -10.20 -18.35
N ASN A 239 -15.42 -11.15 -18.01
CA ASN A 239 -15.80 -12.52 -17.69
C ASN A 239 -16.07 -12.66 -16.19
N TRP A 240 -17.34 -12.53 -15.79
CA TRP A 240 -17.80 -12.60 -14.40
C TRP A 240 -17.27 -13.83 -13.66
N LYS A 241 -17.22 -15.02 -14.29
CA LYS A 241 -16.79 -16.25 -13.61
C LYS A 241 -15.31 -16.24 -13.26
N SER A 242 -14.46 -15.74 -14.17
CA SER A 242 -13.01 -15.64 -13.94
C SER A 242 -12.70 -14.56 -12.91
N ASN A 243 -13.35 -13.40 -12.99
CA ASN A 243 -13.18 -12.32 -12.03
C ASN A 243 -13.65 -12.70 -10.62
N LEU A 244 -14.75 -13.43 -10.49
CA LEU A 244 -15.24 -13.93 -9.20
C LEU A 244 -14.26 -14.94 -8.59
N SER A 245 -13.67 -15.83 -9.40
CA SER A 245 -12.65 -16.77 -8.93
C SER A 245 -11.40 -16.06 -8.43
N ILE A 246 -10.88 -15.09 -9.19
CA ILE A 246 -9.73 -14.27 -8.78
C ILE A 246 -10.04 -13.55 -7.45
N PHE A 247 -11.25 -13.02 -7.32
CA PHE A 247 -11.70 -12.37 -6.10
C PHE A 247 -11.73 -13.33 -4.90
N ILE A 248 -12.34 -14.52 -5.06
CA ILE A 248 -12.41 -15.52 -3.98
C ILE A 248 -10.99 -15.94 -3.57
N TRP A 249 -10.10 -16.20 -4.51
CA TRP A 249 -8.70 -16.52 -4.22
C TRP A 249 -7.96 -15.37 -3.52
N GLY A 250 -8.24 -14.13 -3.93
CA GLY A 250 -7.73 -12.93 -3.26
C GLY A 250 -8.21 -12.83 -1.81
N ALA A 251 -9.50 -13.06 -1.55
CA ALA A 251 -10.08 -13.05 -0.22
C ALA A 251 -9.51 -14.16 0.67
N ILE A 252 -9.40 -15.39 0.16
CA ILE A 252 -8.77 -16.51 0.87
C ILE A 252 -7.33 -16.17 1.21
N ARG A 253 -6.56 -15.62 0.26
CA ARG A 253 -5.19 -15.20 0.49
C ARG A 253 -5.10 -14.16 1.61
N ILE A 254 -5.95 -13.13 1.59
CA ILE A 254 -6.00 -12.10 2.65
C ILE A 254 -6.30 -12.74 4.01
N LEU A 255 -7.28 -13.65 4.08
CA LEU A 255 -7.62 -14.35 5.33
C LEU A 255 -6.48 -15.21 5.86
N ILE A 256 -5.74 -15.90 4.99
CA ILE A 256 -4.57 -16.70 5.37
C ILE A 256 -3.47 -15.79 5.95
N TRP A 257 -3.14 -14.69 5.27
CA TRP A 257 -2.12 -13.76 5.76
C TRP A 257 -2.54 -13.06 7.05
N TRP A 258 -3.83 -12.73 7.18
CA TRP A 258 -4.39 -12.20 8.42
C TRP A 258 -4.21 -13.18 9.56
N TRP A 259 -4.62 -14.43 9.37
CA TRP A 259 -4.53 -15.46 10.40
C TRP A 259 -3.08 -15.73 10.79
N LEU A 260 -2.17 -15.75 9.82
CA LEU A 260 -0.74 -15.88 10.07
C LEU A 260 -0.21 -14.69 10.88
N ALA A 261 -0.56 -13.45 10.53
CA ALA A 261 -0.13 -12.26 11.25
C ALA A 261 -0.68 -12.24 12.70
N GLU A 262 -1.96 -12.57 12.89
CA GLU A 262 -2.54 -12.71 14.24
C GLU A 262 -1.74 -13.75 15.02
N LEU A 263 -1.51 -14.93 14.45
CA LEU A 263 -0.77 -16.01 15.08
C LEU A 263 0.64 -15.58 15.48
N MET A 264 1.37 -14.88 14.60
CA MET A 264 2.73 -14.42 14.87
C MET A 264 2.81 -13.47 16.07
N ILE A 265 1.81 -12.64 16.29
CA ILE A 265 1.77 -11.71 17.43
C ILE A 265 1.50 -12.42 18.76
N HIS A 266 0.86 -13.60 18.74
CA HIS A 266 0.76 -14.46 19.94
C HIS A 266 2.07 -15.23 20.24
N PHE A 267 3.08 -15.12 19.37
CA PHE A 267 4.40 -15.74 19.55
C PHE A 267 5.52 -14.71 19.79
N MET A 268 5.23 -13.42 19.65
CA MET A 268 6.14 -12.31 19.96
C MET A 268 5.88 -11.78 21.36
#